data_AF-A0A7M7G396-F1
#
_entry.id   AF-A0A7M7G396-F1
#
_cell.length_a   1.000
_cell.length_b   1.000
_cell.length_c   1.000
_cell.angle_alpha   90.00
_cell.angle_beta   90.00
_cell.angle_gamma   90.00
#
_symmetry.space_group_name_H-M   'P 1'
#
loop_
_entity.id
_entity.type
_entity.pdbx_description
1 polymer ?
#
loop_
_entity_poly.entity_id
_entity_poly.type
_entity_poly.pdbx_seq_one_letter_code
_entity_poly.pdbx_strand_id
1 'polypeptide(L)'
;MAAKTVHKIATFLGFVSIFHAAYSAVQHRSYLRITEQEFTTLPIDIIIQGIASLFAVMYGVMHIAGDFKEIRAVVDLENKSWETLRNLPSFQIFNHRGRSLSPEYLVAETDRRDKKR
;
A
#
# COMPACT_ATOMS: atom_id res chain seq x y z
N MET A 1 4.62 -8.23 -2.72
CA MET A 1 5.06 -7.15 -1.80
C MET A 1 6.15 -6.28 -2.43
N ALA A 2 7.31 -6.83 -2.82
CA ALA A 2 8.40 -6.07 -3.42
C ALA A 2 8.02 -5.26 -4.68
N ALA A 3 7.28 -5.86 -5.62
CA ALA A 3 6.83 -5.15 -6.84
C ALA A 3 5.98 -3.90 -6.54
N LYS A 4 5.05 -3.99 -5.57
CA LYS A 4 4.24 -2.84 -5.14
C LYS A 4 5.10 -1.74 -4.49
N THR A 5 6.16 -2.11 -3.79
CA THR A 5 7.13 -1.15 -3.25
C THR A 5 7.93 -0.46 -4.35
N VAL A 6 8.33 -1.18 -5.41
CA VAL A 6 9.03 -0.61 -6.56
C VAL A 6 8.18 0.45 -7.26
N HIS A 7 6.90 0.17 -7.54
CA HIS A 7 6.01 1.16 -8.18
C HIS A 7 5.76 2.39 -7.31
N LYS A 8 5.71 2.24 -5.98
CA LYS A 8 5.64 3.37 -5.03
C LYS A 8 6.89 4.25 -5.09
N ILE A 9 8.07 3.63 -5.09
CA ILE A 9 9.34 4.36 -5.21
C ILE A 9 9.44 5.05 -6.57
N ALA A 10 9.09 4.36 -7.66
CA ALA A 10 9.08 4.93 -9.00
C ALA A 10 8.13 6.13 -9.11
N THR A 11 6.94 6.04 -8.51
CA THR A 11 5.97 7.15 -8.48
C THR A 11 6.52 8.34 -7.69
N PHE A 12 7.16 8.09 -6.54
CA PHE A 12 7.80 9.14 -5.75
C PHE A 12 8.91 9.85 -6.53
N LEU A 13 9.80 9.09 -7.17
CA LEU A 13 10.85 9.64 -8.04
C LEU A 13 10.27 10.41 -9.23
N GLY A 14 9.14 9.96 -9.79
CA GLY A 14 8.40 10.67 -10.83
C GLY A 14 7.93 12.05 -10.36
N PHE A 15 7.33 12.15 -9.16
CA PHE A 15 6.93 13.43 -8.57
C PHE A 15 8.12 14.35 -8.30
N VAL A 16 9.22 13.82 -7.79
CA VAL A 16 10.47 14.59 -7.59
C VAL A 16 11.00 15.12 -8.92
N SER A 17 10.93 14.32 -9.99
CA SER A 17 11.35 14.73 -11.34
C SER A 17 10.45 15.83 -11.93
N ILE A 18 9.12 15.75 -11.73
CA ILE A 18 8.18 16.82 -12.10
C ILE A 18 8.52 18.10 -11.32
N PHE A 19 8.76 17.99 -10.02
CA PHE A 19 9.13 19.13 -9.18
C PHE A 19 10.44 19.78 -9.67
N HIS A 20 11.42 18.97 -10.03
CA HIS A 20 12.67 19.44 -10.62
C HIS A 20 12.43 20.18 -11.95
N ALA A 21 11.62 19.64 -12.86
CA ALA A 21 11.29 20.30 -14.12
C ALA A 21 10.57 21.65 -13.89
N ALA A 22 9.65 21.71 -12.92
CA ALA A 22 8.96 22.94 -12.54
C ALA A 22 9.93 23.99 -11.96
N TYR A 23 10.85 23.56 -11.09
CA TYR A 23 11.89 24.44 -10.55
C TYR A 23 12.78 25.00 -11.67
N SER A 24 13.25 24.15 -12.59
CA SER A 24 14.04 24.57 -13.75
C SER A 24 13.30 25.57 -14.63
N ALA A 25 11.99 25.36 -14.87
CA ALA A 25 11.18 26.29 -15.66
C ALA A 25 11.04 27.67 -14.98
N VAL A 26 10.82 27.69 -13.66
CA VAL A 26 10.74 28.93 -12.88
C VAL A 26 12.08 29.66 -12.84
N GLN A 27 13.18 28.92 -12.65
CA GLN A 27 14.53 29.48 -12.66
C GLN A 27 14.87 30.07 -14.03
N HIS A 28 14.57 29.37 -15.12
CA HIS A 28 14.78 29.86 -16.49
C HIS A 28 14.01 31.16 -16.75
N ARG A 29 12.75 31.24 -16.34
CA ARG A 29 11.95 32.47 -16.44
C ARG A 29 12.53 33.61 -15.61
N SER A 30 13.03 33.31 -14.41
CA SER A 30 13.63 34.31 -13.53
C SER A 30 14.97 34.82 -14.07
N TYR A 31 15.76 33.93 -14.67
CA TYR A 31 17.01 34.28 -15.34
C TYR A 31 16.78 35.26 -16.50
N LEU A 32 15.84 34.95 -17.42
CA LEU A 32 15.51 35.83 -18.55
C LEU A 32 15.05 37.22 -18.11
N ARG A 33 14.30 37.31 -16.99
CA ARG A 33 13.87 38.59 -16.42
C ARG A 33 15.05 39.43 -15.92
N ILE A 34 16.06 38.79 -15.31
CA ILE A 34 17.23 39.48 -14.76
C ILE A 34 18.17 39.91 -15.89
N THR A 35 18.27 39.11 -16.96
CA THR A 35 19.12 39.42 -18.12
C THR A 35 18.43 40.32 -19.16
N GLU A 36 17.23 40.82 -18.86
CA GLU A 36 16.40 41.64 -19.75
C GLU A 36 16.16 41.01 -21.14
N GLN A 37 16.21 39.68 -21.21
CA GLN A 37 15.93 38.93 -22.43
C GLN A 37 14.44 38.64 -22.55
N GLU A 38 13.91 38.71 -23.77
CA GLU A 38 12.52 38.36 -24.04
C GLU A 38 12.29 36.86 -23.88
N PHE A 39 11.17 36.50 -23.25
CA PHE A 39 10.74 35.11 -23.13
C PHE A 39 10.19 34.63 -24.48
N THR A 40 10.99 33.86 -25.21
CA THR A 40 10.58 33.29 -26.51
C THR A 40 9.96 31.91 -26.31
N THR A 41 10.73 30.95 -25.81
CA THR A 41 10.29 29.56 -25.62
C THR A 41 10.97 28.92 -24.41
N LEU A 42 10.36 27.86 -23.88
CA LEU A 42 10.97 27.05 -22.84
C LEU A 42 11.99 26.09 -23.46
N PRO A 43 13.17 25.88 -22.84
CA PRO A 43 14.15 24.90 -23.28
C PRO A 43 13.53 23.50 -23.46
N ILE A 44 13.91 22.85 -24.56
CA ILE A 44 13.29 21.59 -24.99
C ILE A 44 13.57 20.42 -24.02
N ASP A 45 14.70 20.47 -23.33
CA ASP A 45 15.08 19.53 -22.28
C ASP A 45 14.09 19.58 -21.09
N ILE A 46 13.68 20.77 -20.65
CA ILE A 46 12.70 20.94 -19.57
C ILE A 46 11.33 20.40 -20.01
N ILE A 47 10.95 20.62 -21.27
CA ILE A 47 9.69 20.11 -21.83
C ILE A 47 9.72 18.57 -21.87
N ILE A 48 10.79 17.98 -22.39
CA ILE A 48 10.94 16.52 -22.48
C ILE A 48 10.98 15.90 -21.08
N GLN A 49 11.70 16.50 -20.12
CA GLN A 49 11.73 16.04 -18.73
C GLN A 49 10.34 16.08 -18.10
N GLY A 50 9.59 17.17 -18.31
CA GLY A 50 8.22 17.31 -17.81
C GLY A 50 7.26 16.26 -18.38
N ILE A 51 7.30 16.02 -19.70
CA ILE A 51 6.45 15.03 -20.36
C ILE A 51 6.82 13.60 -19.91
N ALA A 52 8.11 13.27 -19.89
CA ALA A 52 8.56 11.94 -19.48
C ALA A 52 8.22 11.65 -18.02
N SER A 53 8.39 12.63 -17.13
CA SER A 53 8.06 12.49 -15.71
C SER A 53 6.54 12.38 -15.47
N LEU A 54 5.71 13.08 -16.26
CA LEU A 54 4.26 12.92 -16.25
C LEU A 54 3.86 11.47 -16.58
N PHE A 55 4.37 10.91 -17.67
CA PHE A 55 4.08 9.52 -18.05
C PHE A 55 4.58 8.51 -17.00
N ALA A 56 5.74 8.76 -16.39
CA ALA A 56 6.26 7.92 -15.32
C ALA A 56 5.34 7.89 -14.10
N VAL A 57 4.81 9.05 -13.67
CA VAL A 57 3.85 9.13 -12.56
C VAL A 57 2.54 8.43 -12.93
N MET A 58 1.99 8.66 -14.12
CA MET A 58 0.76 8.00 -14.58
C MET A 58 0.91 6.47 -14.54
N TYR A 59 2.02 5.96 -15.07
CA TYR A 59 2.31 4.53 -15.05
C TYR A 59 2.44 3.96 -13.63
N GLY A 60 3.13 4.69 -12.75
CA GLY A 60 3.29 4.30 -11.36
C GLY A 60 1.97 4.25 -10.59
N VAL A 61 1.13 5.28 -10.74
CA VAL A 61 -0.19 5.35 -10.08
C VAL A 61 -1.11 4.22 -10.51
N MET A 62 -1.12 3.86 -11.80
CA MET A 62 -1.93 2.76 -12.31
C MET A 62 -1.63 1.43 -11.61
N HIS A 63 -0.38 1.17 -11.24
CA HIS A 63 0.03 -0.03 -10.50
C HIS A 63 -0.22 0.07 -8.99
N ILE A 64 -0.34 1.28 -8.44
CA ILE A 64 -0.66 1.51 -7.03
C ILE A 64 -2.17 1.38 -6.77
N ALA A 65 -3.01 1.77 -7.74
CA ALA A 65 -4.47 1.75 -7.63
C ALA A 65 -5.04 0.36 -7.28
N GLY A 66 -4.27 -0.70 -7.57
CA GLY A 66 -4.59 -2.06 -7.20
C GLY A 66 -5.25 -2.84 -8.33
N ASP A 67 -5.30 -4.14 -8.14
CA ASP A 67 -5.79 -5.07 -9.14
C ASP A 67 -7.32 -5.15 -9.06
N PHE A 68 -7.97 -5.29 -10.22
CA PHE A 68 -9.41 -5.51 -10.26
C PHE A 68 -9.75 -6.88 -9.68
N LYS A 69 -10.76 -6.91 -8.81
CA LYS A 69 -11.32 -8.16 -8.27
C LYS A 69 -12.52 -8.60 -9.10
N GLU A 70 -12.68 -9.90 -9.29
CA GLU A 70 -13.84 -10.46 -9.99
C GLU A 70 -15.15 -10.17 -9.23
N ILE A 71 -16.21 -9.83 -9.96
CA ILE A 71 -17.52 -9.48 -9.40
C ILE A 71 -18.29 -10.72 -8.90
N ARG A 72 -17.97 -11.91 -9.42
CA ARG A 72 -18.68 -13.16 -9.11
C ARG A 72 -18.35 -13.66 -7.71
N ALA A 73 -19.33 -13.60 -6.81
CA ALA A 73 -19.20 -14.10 -5.44
C ALA A 73 -18.88 -15.61 -5.36
N VAL A 74 -19.26 -16.40 -6.36
CA VAL A 74 -18.99 -17.86 -6.39
C VAL A 74 -17.49 -18.15 -6.35
N VAL A 75 -16.65 -17.32 -6.98
CA VAL A 75 -15.19 -17.50 -7.02
C VAL A 75 -14.56 -17.21 -5.67
N ASP A 76 -15.07 -16.22 -4.95
CA ASP A 76 -14.66 -15.96 -3.57
C ASP A 76 -15.09 -17.08 -2.61
N LEU A 77 -16.26 -17.68 -2.84
CA LEU A 77 -16.81 -18.76 -2.01
C LEU A 77 -16.17 -20.12 -2.29
N GLU A 78 -15.69 -20.38 -3.51
CA GLU A 78 -15.03 -21.63 -3.88
C GLU A 78 -13.79 -21.92 -3.02
N ASN A 79 -13.04 -20.88 -2.67
CA ASN A 79 -11.87 -20.99 -1.81
C ASN A 79 -12.21 -21.17 -0.32
N LYS A 80 -13.49 -21.18 0.06
CA LYS A 80 -13.94 -21.20 1.45
C LYS A 80 -14.42 -22.60 1.84
N SER A 81 -13.78 -23.20 2.85
CA SER A 81 -14.13 -24.53 3.33
C SER A 81 -15.32 -24.52 4.29
N TRP A 82 -16.03 -25.66 4.35
CA TRP A 82 -17.11 -25.89 5.31
C TRP A 82 -16.68 -25.72 6.77
N GLU A 83 -15.45 -26.09 7.11
CA GLU A 83 -14.90 -25.91 8.46
C GLU A 83 -14.79 -24.43 8.84
N THR A 84 -14.46 -23.56 7.89
CA THR A 84 -14.39 -22.11 8.12
C THR A 84 -15.79 -21.50 8.32
N LEU A 85 -16.79 -22.00 7.59
CA LEU A 85 -18.18 -21.55 7.71
C LEU A 85 -18.86 -22.04 8.99
N ARG A 86 -18.54 -23.26 9.44
CA ARG A 86 -19.10 -23.86 10.66
C ARG A 86 -18.56 -23.24 11.95
N ASN A 87 -17.42 -22.56 11.89
CA ASN A 87 -16.88 -21.83 13.03
C ASN A 87 -17.66 -20.52 13.23
N LEU A 88 -18.67 -20.52 14.10
CA LEU A 88 -19.45 -19.33 14.45
C LEU A 88 -18.88 -18.67 15.71
N PRO A 89 -18.23 -17.48 15.62
CA PRO A 89 -17.60 -16.85 16.78
C PRO A 89 -18.59 -16.45 17.87
N SER A 90 -19.81 -16.10 17.50
CA SER A 90 -20.87 -15.71 18.44
C SER A 90 -21.41 -16.87 19.30
N PHE A 91 -21.15 -18.12 18.91
CA PHE A 91 -21.67 -19.32 19.59
C PHE A 91 -20.56 -20.25 20.06
N GLN A 92 -19.37 -19.71 20.32
CA GLN A 92 -18.26 -20.52 20.83
C GLN A 92 -18.56 -21.00 22.26
N ILE A 93 -18.48 -22.30 22.47
CA ILE A 93 -18.58 -22.92 23.79
C ILE A 93 -17.18 -23.40 24.19
N PHE A 94 -16.63 -22.81 25.25
CA PHE A 94 -15.27 -23.11 25.72
C PHE A 94 -15.16 -24.38 26.59
N ASN A 95 -16.28 -25.10 26.78
CA ASN A 95 -16.33 -26.39 27.46
C ASN A 95 -16.02 -27.53 26.48
N HIS A 96 -14.80 -27.57 25.96
CA HIS A 96 -14.33 -28.60 25.03
C HIS A 96 -13.07 -29.32 25.54
N ARG A 97 -12.71 -30.45 24.93
CA ARG A 97 -11.53 -31.27 25.29
C ARG A 97 -10.21 -30.50 25.25
N GLY A 98 -10.12 -29.45 24.42
CA GLY A 98 -8.95 -28.57 24.35
C GLY A 98 -8.55 -27.97 25.70
N ARG A 99 -9.50 -27.73 26.61
CA ARG A 99 -9.25 -27.18 27.94
C ARG A 99 -8.40 -28.10 28.82
N SER A 100 -8.53 -29.42 28.67
CA SER A 100 -7.74 -30.40 29.44
C SER A 100 -6.40 -30.73 28.79
N LEU A 101 -6.27 -30.47 27.48
CA LEU A 101 -5.09 -30.80 26.70
C LEU A 101 -4.10 -29.62 26.62
N SER A 102 -4.55 -28.40 26.89
CA SER A 102 -3.71 -27.20 26.94
C SER A 102 -2.93 -27.11 28.27
N PRO A 103 -1.58 -27.07 28.25
CA PRO A 103 -0.77 -26.92 29.45
C PRO A 103 -1.12 -25.67 30.28
N GLU A 104 -1.49 -24.58 29.61
CA GLU A 104 -1.84 -23.29 30.24
C GLU A 104 -3.02 -23.39 31.21
N TYR A 105 -4.07 -24.13 30.84
CA TYR A 105 -5.24 -24.33 31.70
C TYR A 105 -4.95 -25.27 32.87
N LEU A 106 -4.02 -26.20 32.72
CA LEU A 106 -3.62 -27.09 33.81
C LEU A 106 -2.89 -26.31 34.90
N VAL A 107 -1.92 -25.47 34.51
CA VAL A 107 -1.14 -24.62 35.42
C VAL A 107 -2.04 -23.68 36.20
N ALA A 108 -2.95 -22.98 35.51
CA ALA A 108 -3.90 -22.05 36.13
C ALA A 108 -4.88 -22.74 37.12
N GLU A 109 -5.28 -23.99 36.84
CA GLU A 109 -6.15 -24.75 37.74
C GLU A 109 -5.41 -25.29 38.97
N THR A 110 -4.12 -25.65 38.87
CA THR A 110 -3.28 -25.95 40.04
C THR A 110 -3.07 -24.73 40.93
N ASP A 111 -2.65 -23.60 40.37
CA ASP A 111 -2.43 -22.36 41.13
C ASP A 111 -3.71 -21.90 41.88
N ARG A 112 -4.87 -21.98 41.22
CA ARG A 112 -6.16 -21.68 41.86
C ARG A 112 -6.54 -22.66 42.98
N ARG A 113 -6.14 -23.92 42.90
CA ARG A 113 -6.40 -24.94 43.93
C ARG A 113 -5.47 -24.76 45.12
N ASP A 114 -4.20 -24.42 44.88
CA ASP A 114 -3.20 -24.22 45.92
C ASP A 114 -3.46 -22.92 46.70
N LYS A 115 -3.93 -21.86 46.05
CA LYS A 115 -4.32 -20.60 46.71
C LYS A 115 -5.60 -20.69 47.57
N LYS A 116 -6.38 -21.75 47.41
CA LYS A 116 -7.64 -21.98 48.15
C LYS A 116 -7.47 -22.91 49.36
N ARG A 117 -6.28 -23.49 49.56
CA ARG A 117 -5.93 -24.29 50.75
C ARG A 117 -5.13 -23.44 51.74
#